data_AF-A0A1F9YB89-F1
#
_entry.id   AF-A0A1F9YB89-F1
#
_cell.length_a   1.000
_cell.length_b   1.000
_cell.length_c   1.000
_cell.angle_alpha   90.00
_cell.angle_beta   90.00
_cell.angle_gamma   90.00
#
_symmetry.space_group_name_H-M   'P 1'
#
loop_
_entity.id
_entity.type
_entity.pdbx_description
1 polymer ?
#
loop_
_entity_poly.entity_id
_entity_poly.type
_entity_poly.pdbx_seq_one_letter_code
_entity_poly.pdbx_strand_id
1 'polypeptide(L)'
;MSIIGILNCGENCLKRVSREILKDKSPYNFKFIYDPEEALAFLSYDMPEIVIIDLSNKNGILDVIYRHIQKDPWLNSFAIIGLFDGGSDIEEELLERVPDMNLVNLVEYGHITSSLLKSIRIVEENRQIIFQRDLASHLLENMTGTFEIENSPYAVGCYASLLAIHLFNNGYVDRKGKNALYISLVELIMNGIEHGNCGITFQEKSDFLGAGRDIGDLIEQKCAHPAVAPKRVRVHYAITPERSVYRIQDEGAGFDWANVRNPVDGSGIFRLHGRGILMARHFASNLTYNEMGNEAVFTLEHSGRQRRGIPVGFVNEEKLSFASGQVVFKENEESDHLFFIASGRYGVFRNDHRVGTLTPADIFMGEMSFLMNHRRSARVTTEQEGLLVKISKQAFVSVIKRYPHYGIYLSKILAQKLARTNETVSGSAGSPAERSL
;
A
#
# COMPACT_ATOMS: atom_id res chain seq x y z
N MET A 1 -10.35 -1.94 -17.23
CA MET A 1 -9.75 -0.72 -16.68
C MET A 1 -10.45 -0.39 -15.38
N SER A 2 -9.68 -0.12 -14.34
CA SER A 2 -10.19 0.32 -13.03
C SER A 2 -10.90 1.67 -13.19
N ILE A 3 -12.06 1.83 -12.54
CA ILE A 3 -12.72 3.14 -12.41
C ILE A 3 -12.02 3.88 -11.28
N ILE A 4 -11.57 5.10 -11.54
CA ILE A 4 -10.95 5.98 -10.55
C ILE A 4 -11.99 6.99 -10.08
N GLY A 5 -12.35 6.93 -8.79
CA GLY A 5 -13.28 7.88 -8.20
C GLY A 5 -12.56 9.18 -7.81
N ILE A 6 -13.14 10.32 -8.18
CA ILE A 6 -12.72 11.64 -7.71
C ILE A 6 -13.83 12.15 -6.80
N LEU A 7 -13.56 12.12 -5.50
CA LEU A 7 -14.50 12.44 -4.44
C LEU A 7 -14.22 13.82 -3.87
N ASN A 8 -15.28 14.46 -3.39
CA ASN A 8 -15.20 15.70 -2.61
C ASN A 8 -14.57 16.91 -3.33
N CYS A 9 -14.38 16.86 -4.64
CA CYS A 9 -13.64 17.90 -5.35
C CYS A 9 -14.47 19.19 -5.47
N GLY A 10 -14.02 20.27 -4.81
CA GLY A 10 -14.63 21.60 -4.94
C GLY A 10 -14.40 22.24 -6.32
N GLU A 11 -14.94 23.43 -6.58
CA GLU A 11 -14.84 24.08 -7.90
C GLU A 11 -13.38 24.30 -8.35
N ASN A 12 -12.51 24.73 -7.43
CA ASN A 12 -11.08 24.95 -7.71
C ASN A 12 -10.33 23.64 -7.96
N CYS A 13 -10.57 22.61 -7.13
CA CYS A 13 -10.05 21.27 -7.36
C CYS A 13 -10.48 20.77 -8.75
N LEU A 14 -11.77 20.90 -9.07
CA LEU A 14 -12.35 20.35 -10.29
C LEU A 14 -11.73 20.97 -11.54
N LYS A 15 -11.54 22.30 -11.54
CA LYS A 15 -10.88 23.01 -12.65
C LYS A 15 -9.45 22.52 -12.88
N ARG A 16 -8.70 22.28 -11.81
CA ARG A 16 -7.29 21.83 -11.89
C ARG A 16 -7.21 20.37 -12.33
N VAL A 17 -7.96 19.49 -11.67
CA VAL A 17 -7.99 18.05 -11.95
C VAL A 17 -8.53 17.78 -13.35
N SER A 18 -9.66 18.39 -13.75
CA SER A 18 -10.22 18.22 -15.10
C SER A 18 -9.26 18.69 -16.18
N ARG A 19 -8.56 19.82 -15.97
CA ARG A 19 -7.58 20.32 -16.93
C ARG A 19 -6.45 19.31 -17.15
N GLU A 20 -6.01 18.65 -16.09
CA GLU A 20 -4.92 17.67 -16.19
C GLU A 20 -5.38 16.37 -16.81
N ILE A 21 -6.53 15.85 -16.37
CA ILE A 21 -7.12 14.62 -16.91
C ILE A 21 -7.50 14.77 -18.38
N LEU A 22 -8.07 15.91 -18.82
CA LEU A 22 -8.47 16.12 -20.21
C LEU A 22 -7.28 16.23 -21.18
N LYS A 23 -6.09 16.59 -20.68
CA LYS A 23 -4.86 16.57 -21.49
C LYS A 23 -4.31 15.17 -21.66
N ASP A 24 -4.66 14.27 -20.75
CA ASP A 24 -4.14 12.93 -20.70
C ASP A 24 -4.88 12.03 -21.70
N LYS A 25 -4.12 11.33 -22.55
CA LYS A 25 -4.66 10.30 -23.46
C LYS A 25 -4.68 8.92 -22.78
N SER A 26 -4.51 8.89 -21.46
CA SER A 26 -4.49 7.66 -20.69
C SER A 26 -5.83 6.95 -20.77
N PRO A 27 -5.83 5.63 -20.55
CA PRO A 27 -7.04 4.85 -20.66
C PRO A 27 -7.85 4.82 -19.34
N TYR A 28 -7.62 5.75 -18.42
CA TYR A 28 -8.28 5.75 -17.12
C TYR A 28 -9.73 6.23 -17.24
N ASN A 29 -10.65 5.55 -16.54
CA ASN A 29 -12.04 5.95 -16.47
C ASN A 29 -12.29 6.72 -15.17
N PHE A 30 -12.43 8.04 -15.25
CA PHE A 30 -12.64 8.90 -14.09
C PHE A 30 -14.13 9.13 -13.81
N LYS A 31 -14.53 8.91 -12.56
CA LYS A 31 -15.89 9.18 -12.08
C LYS A 31 -15.86 10.27 -11.00
N PHE A 32 -16.43 11.44 -11.30
CA PHE A 32 -16.57 12.53 -10.33
C PHE A 32 -17.82 12.33 -9.48
N ILE A 33 -17.68 12.41 -8.16
CA ILE A 33 -18.77 12.19 -7.21
C ILE A 33 -18.79 13.33 -6.19
N TYR A 34 -19.96 13.95 -6.07
CA TYR A 34 -20.20 15.13 -5.23
C TYR A 34 -21.22 14.88 -4.12
N ASP A 35 -21.91 13.74 -4.16
CA ASP A 35 -22.90 13.38 -3.17
C ASP A 35 -22.33 12.36 -2.16
N PRO A 36 -22.53 12.55 -0.84
CA PRO A 36 -22.04 11.61 0.17
C PRO A 36 -22.61 10.20 0.02
N GLU A 37 -23.89 10.03 -0.33
CA GLU A 37 -24.50 8.71 -0.48
C GLU A 37 -23.96 8.00 -1.72
N GLU A 38 -23.81 8.72 -2.83
CA GLU A 38 -23.14 8.21 -4.02
C GLU A 38 -21.69 7.81 -3.74
N ALA A 39 -20.95 8.62 -2.96
CA ALA A 39 -19.58 8.29 -2.58
C ALA A 39 -19.53 6.99 -1.77
N LEU A 40 -20.41 6.84 -0.77
CA LEU A 40 -20.50 5.60 0.01
C LEU A 40 -20.90 4.40 -0.85
N ALA A 41 -21.86 4.56 -1.76
CA ALA A 41 -22.28 3.52 -2.68
C ALA A 41 -21.13 3.09 -3.60
N PHE A 42 -20.39 4.05 -4.15
CA PHE A 42 -19.23 3.79 -5.00
C PHE A 42 -18.13 3.02 -4.24
N LEU A 43 -17.76 3.48 -3.05
CA LEU A 43 -16.77 2.79 -2.22
C LEU A 43 -17.21 1.37 -1.83
N SER A 44 -18.51 1.20 -1.52
CA SER A 44 -19.07 -0.07 -1.03
C SER A 44 -19.31 -1.10 -2.14
N TYR A 45 -19.73 -0.66 -3.33
CA TYR A 45 -20.25 -1.54 -4.39
C TYR A 45 -19.31 -1.61 -5.59
N ASP A 46 -18.83 -0.46 -6.08
CA ASP A 46 -17.85 -0.43 -7.16
C ASP A 46 -16.46 -0.88 -6.66
N MET A 47 -16.17 -0.66 -5.37
CA MET A 47 -14.88 -0.99 -4.72
C MET A 47 -13.69 -0.65 -5.63
N PRO A 48 -13.47 0.66 -5.88
CA PRO A 48 -12.37 1.11 -6.72
C PRO A 48 -11.03 0.63 -6.19
N GLU A 49 -10.01 0.61 -7.04
CA GLU A 49 -8.63 0.42 -6.59
C GLU A 49 -8.02 1.76 -6.19
N ILE A 50 -8.31 2.83 -6.92
CA ILE A 50 -7.79 4.17 -6.66
C ILE A 50 -8.94 5.14 -6.42
N VAL A 51 -8.79 5.95 -5.37
CA VAL A 51 -9.71 7.03 -5.04
C VAL A 51 -8.91 8.30 -4.82
N ILE A 52 -9.32 9.38 -5.46
CA ILE A 52 -8.77 10.71 -5.30
C ILE A 52 -9.75 11.50 -4.44
N ILE A 53 -9.29 12.11 -3.35
CA ILE A 53 -10.16 12.83 -2.41
C ILE A 53 -9.59 14.21 -2.16
N ASP A 54 -10.37 15.25 -2.44
CA ASP A 54 -10.07 16.60 -1.96
C ASP A 54 -10.31 16.67 -0.45
N LEU A 55 -9.24 16.84 0.31
CA LEU A 55 -9.24 16.87 1.77
C LEU A 55 -9.47 18.29 2.33
N SER A 56 -9.26 19.33 1.50
CA SER A 56 -9.46 20.72 1.88
C SER A 56 -10.92 21.15 1.78
N ASN A 57 -11.74 20.47 0.96
CA ASN A 57 -13.16 20.78 0.84
C ASN A 57 -13.97 20.32 2.07
N LYS A 58 -14.64 21.29 2.71
CA LYS A 58 -15.35 21.14 3.99
C LYS A 58 -16.87 20.93 3.84
N ASN A 59 -17.30 20.18 2.83
CA ASN A 59 -18.74 19.90 2.61
C ASN A 59 -19.27 18.70 3.42
N GLY A 60 -18.44 18.08 4.27
CA GLY A 60 -18.80 16.93 5.11
C GLY A 60 -18.68 15.55 4.44
N ILE A 61 -18.41 15.46 3.14
CA ILE A 61 -18.19 14.16 2.44
C ILE A 61 -17.00 13.43 3.05
N LEU A 62 -15.90 14.13 3.33
CA LEU A 62 -14.72 13.54 3.96
C LEU A 62 -15.06 12.88 5.30
N ASP A 63 -15.86 13.54 6.15
CA ASP A 63 -16.24 12.99 7.46
C ASP A 63 -17.16 11.77 7.33
N VAL A 64 -17.97 11.72 6.27
CA VAL A 64 -18.81 10.56 5.95
C VAL A 64 -17.93 9.38 5.47
N ILE A 65 -16.99 9.63 4.55
CA ILE A 65 -16.04 8.63 4.06
C ILE A 65 -15.19 8.11 5.23
N TYR A 66 -14.62 9.00 6.03
CA TYR A 66 -13.77 8.63 7.15
C TYR A 66 -14.51 7.78 8.19
N ARG A 67 -15.73 8.16 8.58
CA ARG A 67 -16.57 7.34 9.48
C ARG A 67 -16.92 5.98 8.89
N HIS A 68 -17.14 5.91 7.58
CA HIS A 68 -17.37 4.65 6.89
C HIS A 68 -16.14 3.75 6.92
N ILE A 69 -14.96 4.31 6.62
CA ILE A 69 -13.66 3.63 6.66
C ILE A 69 -13.40 3.08 8.07
N GLN A 70 -13.56 3.91 9.11
CA GLN A 70 -13.34 3.51 10.49
C GLN A 70 -14.30 2.43 10.99
N LYS A 71 -15.56 2.46 10.52
CA LYS A 71 -16.57 1.50 10.93
C LYS A 71 -16.22 0.08 10.49
N ASP A 72 -15.57 -0.07 9.35
CA ASP A 72 -15.21 -1.38 8.83
C ASP A 72 -13.88 -1.38 8.04
N PRO A 73 -12.74 -1.35 8.75
CA PRO A 73 -11.42 -1.10 8.15
C PRO A 73 -11.01 -2.07 7.04
N TRP A 74 -11.44 -3.34 7.12
CA TRP A 74 -11.03 -4.40 6.18
C TRP A 74 -11.56 -4.21 4.75
N LEU A 75 -12.59 -3.37 4.55
CA LEU A 75 -13.13 -3.06 3.21
C LEU A 75 -12.32 -2.00 2.47
N ASN A 76 -11.47 -1.25 3.18
CA ASN A 76 -10.75 -0.11 2.63
C ASN A 76 -9.45 -0.54 1.98
N SER A 77 -9.57 -1.42 0.99
CA SER A 77 -8.44 -1.92 0.22
C SER A 77 -7.98 -0.97 -0.88
N PHE A 78 -8.58 0.23 -1.02
CA PHE A 78 -8.24 1.20 -2.05
C PHE A 78 -7.11 2.16 -1.67
N ALA A 79 -6.30 2.52 -2.66
CA ALA A 79 -5.29 3.56 -2.58
C ALA A 79 -5.96 4.93 -2.61
N ILE A 80 -5.66 5.78 -1.62
CA ILE A 80 -6.19 7.14 -1.55
C ILE A 80 -5.10 8.12 -1.96
N ILE A 81 -5.39 8.97 -2.94
CA ILE A 81 -4.59 10.15 -3.27
C ILE A 81 -5.34 11.36 -2.74
N GLY A 82 -4.82 11.98 -1.68
CA GLY A 82 -5.40 13.19 -1.10
C GLY A 82 -4.99 14.41 -1.90
N LEU A 83 -5.93 15.29 -2.22
CA LEU A 83 -5.66 16.62 -2.75
C LEU A 83 -5.88 17.65 -1.65
N PHE A 84 -5.07 18.70 -1.62
CA PHE A 84 -5.28 19.79 -0.66
C PHE A 84 -4.85 21.14 -1.23
N ASP A 85 -5.44 22.19 -0.68
CA ASP A 85 -5.13 23.59 -0.96
C ASP A 85 -4.41 24.19 0.25
N GLY A 86 -3.18 24.67 0.04
CA GLY A 86 -2.38 25.36 1.04
C GLY A 86 -1.03 24.71 1.32
N GLY A 87 -0.23 25.32 2.22
CA GLY A 87 1.14 24.89 2.53
C GLY A 87 1.25 23.87 3.66
N SER A 88 2.49 23.68 4.16
CA SER A 88 2.85 22.61 5.12
C SER A 88 2.04 22.57 6.42
N ASP A 89 1.58 23.72 6.94
CA ASP A 89 0.75 23.76 8.15
C ASP A 89 -0.60 23.04 7.96
N ILE A 90 -1.15 23.08 6.75
CA ILE A 90 -2.42 22.42 6.41
C ILE A 90 -2.21 20.92 6.19
N GLU A 91 -1.06 20.52 5.63
CA GLU A 91 -0.72 19.11 5.47
C GLU A 91 -0.69 18.37 6.82
N GLU A 92 -0.04 18.93 7.84
CA GLU A 92 0.01 18.32 9.18
C GLU A 92 -1.39 18.22 9.80
N GLU A 93 -2.20 19.30 9.73
CA GLU A 93 -3.59 19.29 10.19
C GLU A 93 -4.43 18.21 9.49
N LEU A 94 -4.26 18.04 8.18
CA LEU A 94 -5.01 17.05 7.40
C LEU A 94 -4.61 15.62 7.78
N LEU A 95 -3.31 15.34 7.95
CA LEU A 95 -2.82 14.03 8.38
C LEU A 95 -3.34 13.66 9.78
N GLU A 96 -3.45 14.63 10.70
CA GLU A 96 -4.06 14.43 12.01
C GLU A 96 -5.57 14.17 11.95
N ARG A 97 -6.27 14.73 10.97
CA ARG A 97 -7.71 14.50 10.76
C ARG A 97 -8.02 13.11 10.19
N VAL A 98 -7.10 12.49 9.45
CA VAL A 98 -7.32 11.18 8.79
C VAL A 98 -6.19 10.14 9.03
N PRO A 99 -5.81 9.85 10.29
CA PRO A 99 -4.62 9.07 10.64
C PRO A 99 -4.62 7.60 10.17
N ASP A 100 -5.80 7.04 9.88
CA ASP A 100 -6.01 5.63 9.54
C ASP A 100 -6.52 5.41 8.11
N MET A 101 -6.49 6.45 7.26
CA MET A 101 -6.77 6.28 5.83
C MET A 101 -5.54 5.69 5.10
N ASN A 102 -5.78 4.86 4.09
CA ASN A 102 -4.75 4.33 3.19
C ASN A 102 -4.30 5.41 2.19
N LEU A 103 -3.82 6.54 2.72
CA LEU A 103 -3.29 7.65 1.99
C LEU A 103 -1.94 7.26 1.39
N VAL A 104 -1.92 7.08 0.08
CA VAL A 104 -0.73 6.72 -0.70
C VAL A 104 0.08 7.97 -1.04
N ASN A 105 -0.60 9.08 -1.35
CA ASN A 105 0.08 10.35 -1.58
C ASN A 105 -0.81 11.52 -1.17
N LEU A 106 -0.18 12.64 -0.84
CA LEU A 106 -0.84 13.92 -0.61
C LEU A 106 -0.32 14.92 -1.64
N VAL A 107 -1.21 15.57 -2.37
CA VAL A 107 -0.88 16.41 -3.52
C VAL A 107 -1.48 17.79 -3.35
N GLU A 108 -0.63 18.80 -3.22
CA GLU A 108 -1.06 20.19 -3.17
C GLU A 108 -1.61 20.63 -4.54
N TYR A 109 -2.60 21.53 -4.53
CA TYR A 109 -3.19 22.10 -5.74
C TYR A 109 -2.19 22.76 -6.69
N GLY A 110 -1.09 23.31 -6.17
CA GLY A 110 0.01 23.83 -6.97
C GLY A 110 0.70 22.75 -7.80
N HIS A 111 0.74 21.53 -7.29
CA HIS A 111 1.51 20.40 -7.83
C HIS A 111 0.64 19.30 -8.48
N ILE A 112 -0.67 19.52 -8.66
CA ILE A 112 -1.56 18.56 -9.34
C ILE A 112 -1.00 18.15 -10.72
N THR A 113 -0.56 19.12 -11.51
CA THR A 113 0.01 18.90 -12.86
C THR A 113 1.26 18.01 -12.81
N SER A 114 2.14 18.21 -11.82
CA SER A 114 3.41 17.48 -11.73
C SER A 114 3.29 16.14 -11.00
N SER A 115 2.25 15.94 -10.18
CA SER A 115 2.17 14.83 -9.23
C SER A 115 0.98 13.88 -9.41
N LEU A 116 -0.20 14.36 -9.81
CA LEU A 116 -1.43 13.55 -9.74
C LEU A 116 -1.39 12.33 -10.66
N LEU A 117 -1.16 12.54 -11.96
CA LEU A 117 -1.09 11.44 -12.94
C LEU A 117 0.11 10.52 -12.68
N LYS A 118 1.22 11.06 -12.16
CA LYS A 118 2.36 10.24 -11.73
C LYS A 118 1.96 9.31 -10.59
N SER A 119 1.26 9.82 -9.59
CA SER A 119 0.78 9.04 -8.44
C SER A 119 -0.14 7.90 -8.90
N ILE A 120 -1.08 8.19 -9.81
CA ILE A 120 -1.97 7.17 -10.39
C ILE A 120 -1.16 6.09 -11.12
N ARG A 121 -0.21 6.49 -11.99
CA ARG A 121 0.66 5.55 -12.72
C ARG A 121 1.46 4.67 -11.78
N ILE A 122 2.09 5.25 -10.77
CA ILE A 122 2.88 4.52 -9.76
C ILE A 122 2.00 3.47 -9.07
N VAL A 123 0.79 3.81 -8.65
CA VAL A 123 -0.13 2.86 -8.01
C VAL A 123 -0.56 1.74 -8.96
N GLU A 124 -0.89 2.06 -10.21
CA GLU A 124 -1.31 1.07 -11.22
C GLU A 124 -0.19 0.09 -11.61
N GLU A 125 1.02 0.60 -11.81
CA GLU A 125 2.22 -0.20 -12.14
C GLU A 125 2.64 -1.08 -10.96
N ASN A 126 2.34 -0.65 -9.73
CA ASN A 126 2.71 -1.34 -8.50
C ASN A 126 1.50 -1.94 -7.77
N ARG A 127 0.38 -2.16 -8.48
CA ARG A 127 -0.88 -2.62 -7.88
C ARG A 127 -0.74 -3.94 -7.12
N GLN A 128 0.15 -4.83 -7.55
CA GLN A 128 0.45 -6.10 -6.87
C GLN A 128 0.94 -5.90 -5.42
N ILE A 129 1.54 -4.76 -5.09
CA ILE A 129 2.07 -4.47 -3.74
C ILE A 129 0.93 -4.14 -2.77
N ILE A 130 0.00 -3.27 -3.17
CA ILE A 130 -1.13 -2.85 -2.32
C ILE A 130 -2.24 -3.89 -2.33
N PHE A 131 -2.60 -4.37 -3.52
CA PHE A 131 -3.85 -5.09 -3.72
C PHE A 131 -3.71 -6.60 -3.64
N GLN A 132 -2.57 -7.13 -3.14
CA GLN A 132 -2.19 -8.56 -3.07
C GLN A 132 -3.34 -9.53 -3.30
N ARG A 133 -3.59 -9.70 -4.58
CA ARG A 133 -4.66 -10.46 -5.18
C ARG A 133 -3.94 -11.49 -6.03
N ASP A 134 -2.92 -12.19 -5.53
CA ASP A 134 -2.22 -13.19 -6.34
C ASP A 134 -1.80 -14.39 -5.50
N LEU A 135 -2.19 -15.58 -5.97
CA LEU A 135 -1.84 -16.86 -5.35
C LEU A 135 -0.33 -17.12 -5.45
N ALA A 136 0.35 -16.54 -6.45
CA ALA A 136 1.79 -16.70 -6.67
C ALA A 136 2.65 -16.02 -5.59
N SER A 137 2.22 -14.88 -5.03
CA SER A 137 2.87 -14.27 -3.86
C SER A 137 2.75 -15.10 -2.58
N HIS A 138 1.90 -16.14 -2.57
CA HIS A 138 1.82 -17.11 -1.46
C HIS A 138 2.70 -18.36 -1.67
N LEU A 139 3.28 -18.53 -2.87
CA LEU A 139 4.27 -19.58 -3.16
C LEU A 139 5.69 -19.13 -2.81
N LEU A 140 5.97 -17.83 -2.91
CA LEU A 140 7.21 -17.21 -2.46
C LEU A 140 6.90 -16.38 -1.21
N GLU A 141 7.35 -16.86 -0.04
CA GLU A 141 7.20 -16.15 1.25
C GLU A 141 7.86 -14.76 1.27
N ASN A 142 8.67 -14.50 0.24
CA ASN A 142 9.52 -13.34 0.12
C ASN A 142 9.05 -12.48 -1.05
N MET A 143 8.70 -11.23 -0.78
CA MET A 143 8.47 -10.23 -1.82
C MET A 143 9.77 -9.49 -2.08
N THR A 144 10.32 -9.65 -3.27
CA THR A 144 11.48 -8.88 -3.73
C THR A 144 11.09 -8.02 -4.92
N GLY A 145 11.61 -6.80 -4.97
CA GLY A 145 11.37 -5.92 -6.10
C GLY A 145 12.29 -4.72 -6.09
N THR A 146 12.16 -3.92 -7.14
CA THR A 146 12.99 -2.73 -7.36
C THR A 146 12.12 -1.61 -7.90
N PHE A 147 12.20 -0.44 -7.30
CA PHE A 147 11.69 0.80 -7.90
C PHE A 147 12.82 1.56 -8.56
N GLU A 148 12.55 2.13 -9.74
CA GLU A 148 13.42 3.10 -10.39
C GLU A 148 12.74 4.45 -10.36
N ILE A 149 13.18 5.31 -9.45
CA ILE A 149 12.53 6.57 -9.12
C ILE A 149 13.25 7.70 -9.86
N GLU A 150 12.51 8.49 -10.63
CA GLU A 150 13.01 9.70 -11.28
C GLU A 150 13.31 10.81 -10.26
N ASN A 151 14.11 11.80 -10.67
CA ASN A 151 14.44 12.97 -9.85
C ASN A 151 13.22 13.92 -9.73
N SER A 152 12.20 13.48 -9.00
CA SER A 152 10.94 14.19 -8.78
C SER A 152 10.53 14.02 -7.32
N PRO A 153 10.56 15.09 -6.49
CA PRO A 153 10.21 14.98 -5.08
C PRO A 153 8.76 14.51 -4.87
N TYR A 154 7.86 14.89 -5.77
CA TYR A 154 6.44 14.58 -5.70
C TYR A 154 6.08 13.09 -5.86
N ALA A 155 7.00 12.26 -6.36
CA ALA A 155 6.79 10.82 -6.54
C ALA A 155 7.24 10.00 -5.32
N VAL A 156 8.13 10.54 -4.50
CA VAL A 156 8.83 9.81 -3.43
C VAL A 156 7.85 9.29 -2.37
N GLY A 157 6.92 10.14 -1.92
CA GLY A 157 5.89 9.76 -0.94
C GLY A 157 5.05 8.58 -1.41
N CYS A 158 4.70 8.55 -2.70
CA CYS A 158 3.95 7.45 -3.30
C CYS A 158 4.70 6.12 -3.19
N TYR A 159 5.97 6.05 -3.60
CA TYR A 159 6.75 4.79 -3.50
C TYR A 159 6.96 4.34 -2.06
N ALA A 160 7.25 5.27 -1.14
CA ALA A 160 7.44 4.96 0.27
C ALA A 160 6.16 4.41 0.91
N SER A 161 5.00 5.00 0.59
CA SER A 161 3.71 4.58 1.14
C SER A 161 3.27 3.22 0.63
N LEU A 162 3.56 2.85 -0.63
CA LEU A 162 3.28 1.50 -1.16
C LEU A 162 3.84 0.41 -0.25
N LEU A 163 5.11 0.53 0.13
CA LEU A 163 5.81 -0.44 0.98
C LEU A 163 5.32 -0.38 2.44
N ALA A 164 5.10 0.82 2.97
CA ALA A 164 4.62 1.01 4.34
C ALA A 164 3.19 0.47 4.53
N ILE A 165 2.28 0.80 3.63
CA ILE A 165 0.89 0.32 3.63
C ILE A 165 0.88 -1.20 3.46
N HIS A 166 1.72 -1.75 2.59
CA HIS A 166 1.84 -3.20 2.40
C HIS A 166 2.21 -3.92 3.69
N LEU A 167 3.24 -3.46 4.42
CA LEU A 167 3.63 -4.07 5.68
C LEU A 167 2.51 -3.96 6.74
N PHE A 168 1.86 -2.80 6.81
CA PHE A 168 0.77 -2.56 7.76
C PHE A 168 -0.46 -3.44 7.48
N ASN A 169 -0.89 -3.54 6.22
CA ASN A 169 -2.06 -4.32 5.80
C ASN A 169 -1.86 -5.84 5.96
N ASN A 170 -0.60 -6.29 5.90
CA ASN A 170 -0.19 -7.67 6.19
C ASN A 170 0.08 -7.91 7.69
N GLY A 171 -0.05 -6.88 8.52
CA GLY A 171 0.16 -6.94 9.96
C GLY A 171 1.62 -7.11 10.36
N TYR A 172 2.58 -6.94 9.44
CA TYR A 172 4.01 -7.05 9.75
C TYR A 172 4.51 -5.93 10.67
N VAL A 173 3.85 -4.77 10.60
CA VAL A 173 4.15 -3.61 11.44
C VAL A 173 2.88 -2.99 11.99
N ASP A 174 2.98 -2.34 13.14
CA ASP A 174 1.91 -1.49 13.68
C ASP A 174 1.93 -0.10 13.04
N ARG A 175 1.06 0.80 13.50
CA ARG A 175 0.98 2.18 12.98
C ARG A 175 2.29 2.95 13.16
N LYS A 176 3.00 2.71 14.27
CA LYS A 176 4.28 3.35 14.55
C LYS A 176 5.35 2.87 13.56
N GLY A 177 5.41 1.56 13.31
CA GLY A 177 6.30 0.95 12.32
C GLY A 177 5.98 1.38 10.88
N LYS A 178 4.69 1.49 10.52
CA LYS A 178 4.23 2.04 9.23
C LYS A 178 4.81 3.45 9.01
N ASN A 179 4.59 4.34 9.96
CA ASN A 179 5.02 5.75 9.85
C ASN A 179 6.55 5.85 9.86
N ALA A 180 7.21 5.06 10.69
CA ALA A 180 8.67 4.99 10.74
C ALA A 180 9.29 4.57 9.41
N LEU A 181 8.75 3.51 8.77
CA LEU A 181 9.21 3.05 7.47
C LEU A 181 8.98 4.11 6.39
N TYR A 182 7.78 4.70 6.35
CA TYR A 182 7.44 5.77 5.41
C TYR A 182 8.44 6.92 5.48
N ILE A 183 8.66 7.48 6.68
CA ILE A 183 9.59 8.59 6.89
C ILE A 183 11.02 8.19 6.49
N SER A 184 11.45 6.98 6.86
CA SER A 184 12.80 6.49 6.54
C SER A 184 13.03 6.37 5.04
N LEU A 185 12.06 5.82 4.30
CA LEU A 185 12.13 5.70 2.85
C LEU A 185 12.08 7.07 2.17
N VAL A 186 11.16 7.96 2.58
CA VAL A 186 11.06 9.32 2.01
C VAL A 186 12.40 10.04 2.15
N GLU A 187 12.99 10.04 3.35
CA GLU A 187 14.26 10.69 3.61
C GLU A 187 15.39 10.13 2.75
N LEU A 188 15.59 8.81 2.75
CA LEU A 188 16.71 8.18 2.06
C LEU A 188 16.60 8.33 0.53
N ILE A 189 15.37 8.23 -0.01
CA ILE A 189 15.13 8.44 -1.44
C ILE A 189 15.35 9.91 -1.79
N MET A 190 14.83 10.85 -1.00
CA MET A 190 15.06 12.29 -1.22
C MET A 190 16.54 12.65 -1.17
N ASN A 191 17.30 12.09 -0.23
CA ASN A 191 18.75 12.30 -0.17
C ASN A 191 19.47 11.79 -1.43
N GLY A 192 19.07 10.62 -1.94
CA GLY A 192 19.58 10.09 -3.21
C GLY A 192 19.25 10.99 -4.41
N ILE A 193 18.09 11.66 -4.41
CA ILE A 193 17.72 12.63 -5.46
C ILE A 193 18.53 13.92 -5.30
N GLU A 194 18.47 14.54 -4.12
CA GLU A 194 19.03 15.86 -3.85
C GLU A 194 20.56 15.84 -3.87
N HIS A 195 21.17 15.07 -2.98
CA HIS A 195 22.61 15.06 -2.76
C HIS A 195 23.33 14.11 -3.71
N GLY A 196 22.69 12.99 -4.07
CA GLY A 196 23.22 12.02 -5.01
C GLY A 196 23.13 12.49 -6.47
N ASN A 197 21.95 12.34 -7.07
CA ASN A 197 21.75 12.56 -8.50
C ASN A 197 21.93 14.03 -8.91
N CYS A 198 21.33 14.96 -8.15
CA CYS A 198 21.34 16.39 -8.44
C CYS A 198 22.57 17.12 -7.89
N GLY A 199 23.33 16.50 -6.98
CA GLY A 199 24.52 17.11 -6.37
C GLY A 199 24.24 18.42 -5.63
N ILE A 200 23.01 18.61 -5.12
CA ILE A 200 22.62 19.77 -4.32
C ILE A 200 23.36 19.68 -3.00
N THR A 201 24.06 20.74 -2.59
CA THR A 201 24.73 20.76 -1.28
C THR A 201 23.78 21.19 -0.17
N PHE A 202 24.07 20.86 1.10
CA PHE A 202 23.28 21.35 2.24
C PHE A 202 23.19 22.88 2.27
N GLN A 203 24.29 23.58 1.99
CA GLN A 203 24.32 25.04 1.95
C GLN A 203 23.42 25.58 0.83
N GLU A 204 23.55 25.03 -0.39
CA GLU A 204 22.71 25.41 -1.52
C GLU A 204 21.22 25.20 -1.23
N LYS A 205 20.87 24.06 -0.62
CA LYS A 205 19.50 23.76 -0.18
C LYS A 205 19.01 24.79 0.84
N SER A 206 19.79 25.04 1.90
CA SER A 206 19.43 26.01 2.94
C SER A 206 19.23 27.42 2.40
N ASP A 207 20.10 27.87 1.50
CA ASP A 207 20.00 29.20 0.88
C ASP A 207 18.76 29.30 -0.04
N PHE A 208 18.46 28.22 -0.78
CA PHE A 208 17.32 28.18 -1.69
C PHE A 208 15.99 28.21 -0.93
N LEU A 209 15.85 27.38 0.11
CA LEU A 209 14.67 27.33 0.98
C LEU A 209 14.54 28.60 1.83
N GLY A 210 15.66 29.17 2.31
CA GLY A 210 15.68 30.43 3.05
C GLY A 210 15.15 31.63 2.25
N ALA A 211 15.17 31.54 0.92
CA ALA A 211 14.54 32.51 0.02
C ALA A 211 13.03 32.27 -0.18
N GLY A 212 12.42 31.32 0.52
CA GLY A 212 11.00 30.98 0.40
C GLY A 212 10.63 30.24 -0.88
N ARG A 213 11.59 29.57 -1.53
CA ARG A 213 11.38 28.78 -2.75
C ARG A 213 11.25 27.30 -2.43
N ASP A 214 10.63 26.55 -3.33
CA ASP A 214 10.37 25.12 -3.15
C ASP A 214 11.56 24.25 -3.60
N ILE A 215 11.81 23.14 -2.91
CA ILE A 215 12.91 22.23 -3.26
C ILE A 215 12.72 21.58 -4.64
N GLY A 216 11.47 21.38 -5.07
CA GLY A 216 11.13 20.89 -6.39
C GLY A 216 11.63 21.81 -7.50
N ASP A 217 11.56 23.13 -7.34
CA ASP A 217 12.08 24.08 -8.31
C ASP A 217 13.60 23.92 -8.51
N LEU A 218 14.33 23.67 -7.42
CA LEU A 218 15.78 23.47 -7.48
C LEU A 218 16.12 22.12 -8.15
N ILE A 219 15.39 21.05 -7.83
CA ILE A 219 15.56 19.76 -8.49
C ILE A 219 15.25 19.87 -9.99
N GLU A 220 14.18 20.57 -10.38
CA GLU A 220 13.85 20.82 -11.78
C GLU A 220 14.95 21.61 -12.50
N GLN A 221 15.55 22.61 -11.85
CA GLN A 221 16.70 23.34 -12.40
C GLN A 221 17.92 22.42 -12.64
N LYS A 222 18.21 21.49 -11.71
CA LYS A 222 19.30 20.52 -11.88
C LYS A 222 18.98 19.52 -13.00
N CYS A 223 17.73 19.07 -13.08
CA CYS A 223 17.23 18.16 -14.12
C CYS A 223 17.18 18.80 -15.51
N ALA A 224 17.31 20.13 -15.66
CA ALA A 224 17.51 20.75 -16.96
C ALA A 224 18.83 20.30 -17.62
N HIS A 225 19.81 19.82 -16.83
CA HIS A 225 21.07 19.30 -17.36
C HIS A 225 20.88 17.86 -17.88
N PRO A 226 21.26 17.56 -19.15
CA PRO A 226 21.07 16.24 -19.76
C PRO A 226 21.77 15.06 -19.05
N ALA A 227 22.72 15.33 -18.16
CA ALA A 227 23.46 14.33 -17.40
C ALA A 227 22.79 13.98 -16.06
N VAL A 228 21.88 14.84 -15.58
CA VAL A 228 21.16 14.66 -14.31
C VAL A 228 19.76 14.09 -14.56
N ALA A 229 19.05 14.60 -15.58
CA ALA A 229 17.69 14.16 -15.93
C ALA A 229 17.46 12.63 -16.06
N PRO A 230 18.37 11.86 -16.70
CA PRO A 230 18.17 10.42 -16.86
C PRO A 230 18.48 9.63 -15.59
N LYS A 231 19.12 10.25 -14.58
CA LYS A 231 19.52 9.54 -13.37
C LYS A 231 18.31 9.06 -12.58
N ARG A 232 18.45 7.92 -11.91
CA ARG A 232 17.41 7.30 -11.08
C ARG A 232 17.93 7.02 -9.69
N VAL A 233 17.02 7.05 -8.71
CA VAL A 233 17.25 6.42 -7.41
C VAL A 233 16.62 5.04 -7.45
N ARG A 234 17.43 4.01 -7.22
CA ARG A 234 16.99 2.62 -7.22
C ARG A 234 16.69 2.16 -5.80
N VAL A 235 15.47 1.72 -5.55
CA VAL A 235 15.04 1.18 -4.25
C VAL A 235 14.78 -0.30 -4.40
N HIS A 236 15.76 -1.11 -4.01
CA HIS A 236 15.58 -2.55 -3.89
C HIS A 236 14.96 -2.86 -2.53
N TYR A 237 13.98 -3.76 -2.52
CA TYR A 237 13.38 -4.26 -1.29
C TYR A 237 13.30 -5.79 -1.32
N ALA A 238 13.46 -6.38 -0.13
CA ALA A 238 13.23 -7.79 0.12
C ALA A 238 12.45 -7.92 1.44
N ILE A 239 11.21 -8.40 1.37
CA ILE A 239 10.30 -8.49 2.50
C ILE A 239 10.01 -9.96 2.77
N THR A 240 10.30 -10.42 3.99
CA THR A 240 9.91 -11.74 4.51
C THR A 240 8.89 -11.54 5.63
N PRO A 241 8.27 -12.60 6.17
CA PRO A 241 7.37 -12.45 7.32
C PRO A 241 8.05 -11.86 8.57
N GLU A 242 9.33 -12.12 8.76
CA GLU A 242 10.11 -11.75 9.95
C GLU A 242 10.78 -10.38 9.85
N ARG A 243 11.19 -9.97 8.64
CA ARG A 243 11.88 -8.68 8.44
C ARG A 243 11.76 -8.19 7.00
N SER A 244 12.09 -6.92 6.81
CA SER A 244 12.27 -6.30 5.51
C SER A 244 13.64 -5.63 5.40
N VAL A 245 14.27 -5.76 4.23
CA VAL A 245 15.56 -5.15 3.91
C VAL A 245 15.35 -4.22 2.73
N TYR A 246 15.87 -3.00 2.88
CA TYR A 246 15.79 -1.95 1.86
C TYR A 246 17.19 -1.47 1.51
N ARG A 247 17.46 -1.35 0.20
CA ARG A 247 18.70 -0.80 -0.35
C ARG A 247 18.33 0.32 -1.31
N ILE A 248 18.74 1.54 -0.96
CA ILE A 248 18.51 2.77 -1.70
C ILE A 248 19.83 3.17 -2.32
N GLN A 249 19.89 3.26 -3.64
CA GLN A 249 21.10 3.58 -4.38
C GLN A 249 20.85 4.73 -5.35
N ASP A 250 21.70 5.75 -5.34
CA ASP A 250 21.71 6.82 -6.33
C ASP A 250 22.87 6.67 -7.34
N GLU A 251 22.77 7.41 -8.44
CA GLU A 251 23.76 7.44 -9.53
C GLU A 251 24.64 8.70 -9.44
N GLY A 252 24.75 9.26 -8.24
CA GLY A 252 25.60 10.37 -7.86
C GLY A 252 27.03 9.95 -7.50
N ALA A 253 27.82 10.94 -7.12
CA ALA A 253 29.16 10.72 -6.56
C ALA A 253 29.12 10.24 -5.10
N GLY A 254 27.93 10.21 -4.49
CA GLY A 254 27.72 10.00 -3.06
C GLY A 254 28.06 11.23 -2.22
N PHE A 255 27.91 11.11 -0.91
CA PHE A 255 28.21 12.19 0.04
C PHE A 255 28.93 11.66 1.28
N ASP A 256 29.65 12.55 1.98
CA ASP A 256 30.35 12.23 3.22
C ASP A 256 29.35 12.07 4.38
N TRP A 257 28.74 10.89 4.46
CA TRP A 257 27.75 10.52 5.46
C TRP A 257 28.32 10.47 6.89
N ALA A 258 29.64 10.33 7.04
CA ALA A 258 30.30 10.24 8.35
C ALA A 258 30.36 11.62 9.03
N ASN A 259 30.44 12.70 8.24
CA ASN A 259 30.49 14.08 8.72
C ASN A 259 29.13 14.78 8.83
N VAL A 260 28.03 14.10 8.50
CA VAL A 260 26.66 14.59 8.77
C VAL A 260 26.36 14.47 10.27
N ARG A 261 26.89 15.41 11.06
CA ARG A 261 26.65 15.54 12.52
C ARG A 261 25.43 16.43 12.82
N ASN A 262 24.48 15.86 13.56
CA ASN A 262 23.46 16.46 14.45
C ASN A 262 23.17 17.97 14.32
N PRO A 263 22.02 18.39 13.75
CA PRO A 263 21.50 19.74 13.94
C PRO A 263 20.78 19.81 15.29
N VAL A 264 21.53 20.08 16.36
CA VAL A 264 20.96 20.39 17.69
C VAL A 264 20.96 21.90 17.95
N ASP A 265 21.64 22.72 17.15
CA ASP A 265 21.76 24.15 17.40
C ASP A 265 21.03 25.01 16.35
N GLY A 266 19.92 25.64 16.76
CA GLY A 266 19.42 26.89 16.14
C GLY A 266 18.05 26.85 15.45
N SER A 267 17.06 27.52 16.05
CA SER A 267 15.80 28.07 15.50
C SER A 267 15.02 27.34 14.38
N GLY A 268 13.81 26.90 14.73
CA GLY A 268 12.58 26.88 13.88
C GLY A 268 12.59 26.06 12.60
N ILE A 269 13.36 26.51 11.60
CA ILE A 269 13.39 25.99 10.23
C ILE A 269 14.39 24.83 10.09
N PHE A 270 15.45 24.80 10.91
CA PHE A 270 16.45 23.71 10.93
C PHE A 270 15.96 22.39 11.57
N ARG A 271 14.75 22.37 12.15
CA ARG A 271 14.20 21.18 12.84
C ARG A 271 13.78 20.05 11.89
N LEU A 272 13.60 20.31 10.59
CA LEU A 272 13.13 19.33 9.61
C LEU A 272 14.26 18.51 8.96
N HIS A 273 15.42 19.13 8.70
CA HIS A 273 16.43 18.55 7.78
C HIS A 273 17.38 17.50 8.36
N GLY A 274 17.45 17.32 9.69
CA GLY A 274 18.28 16.28 10.31
C GLY A 274 17.51 15.21 11.08
N ARG A 275 16.18 15.35 11.19
CA ARG A 275 15.34 14.36 11.87
C ARG A 275 15.18 13.09 11.05
N GLY A 276 15.17 13.16 9.72
CA GLY A 276 14.93 11.98 8.87
C GLY A 276 16.00 10.90 9.03
N ILE A 277 17.29 11.24 8.92
CA ILE A 277 18.39 10.28 9.15
C ILE A 277 18.44 9.82 10.61
N LEU A 278 18.17 10.69 11.59
CA LEU A 278 18.12 10.33 13.00
C LEU A 278 16.94 9.39 13.32
N MET A 279 15.77 9.62 12.72
CA MET A 279 14.59 8.77 12.84
C MET A 279 14.81 7.45 12.10
N ALA A 280 15.36 7.48 10.89
CA ALA A 280 15.77 6.28 10.17
C ALA A 280 16.79 5.46 10.97
N ARG A 281 17.78 6.08 11.60
CA ARG A 281 18.72 5.41 12.51
C ARG A 281 18.06 4.86 13.79
N HIS A 282 17.00 5.51 14.26
CA HIS A 282 16.27 5.08 15.46
C HIS A 282 15.31 3.92 15.18
N PHE A 283 14.74 3.87 13.96
CA PHE A 283 13.75 2.87 13.58
C PHE A 283 14.30 1.70 12.77
N ALA A 284 15.33 1.95 11.96
CA ALA A 284 15.99 0.91 11.22
C ALA A 284 17.13 0.32 12.04
N SER A 285 17.02 -0.97 12.30
CA SER A 285 18.11 -1.73 12.90
C SER A 285 19.20 -1.80 11.83
N ASN A 286 20.35 -1.16 12.05
CA ASN A 286 21.52 -1.20 11.17
C ASN A 286 21.38 -0.42 9.84
N LEU A 287 21.01 0.87 9.88
CA LEU A 287 21.25 1.75 8.72
C LEU A 287 22.77 1.85 8.48
N THR A 288 23.20 1.41 7.30
CA THR A 288 24.60 1.47 6.85
C THR A 288 24.69 2.18 5.51
N TYR A 289 25.83 2.82 5.27
CA TYR A 289 26.16 3.42 3.98
C TYR A 289 27.40 2.73 3.42
N ASN A 290 27.52 2.66 2.10
CA ASN A 290 28.76 2.24 1.46
C ASN A 290 29.86 3.32 1.59
N GLU A 291 31.08 2.99 1.16
CA GLU A 291 32.24 3.91 1.25
C GLU A 291 32.03 5.21 0.46
N MET A 292 31.39 5.12 -0.71
CA MET A 292 31.09 6.29 -1.53
C MET A 292 29.97 7.17 -0.94
N GLY A 293 29.08 6.59 -0.13
CA GLY A 293 27.90 7.27 0.39
C GLY A 293 26.78 7.47 -0.63
N ASN A 294 26.77 6.72 -1.74
CA ASN A 294 25.68 6.71 -2.73
C ASN A 294 24.73 5.50 -2.57
N GLU A 295 24.89 4.74 -1.50
CA GLU A 295 24.05 3.61 -1.17
C GLU A 295 23.80 3.52 0.33
N ALA A 296 22.51 3.43 0.69
CA ALA A 296 22.05 3.21 2.04
C ALA A 296 21.31 1.86 2.13
N VAL A 297 21.65 1.05 3.13
CA VAL A 297 21.00 -0.24 3.41
C VAL A 297 20.49 -0.23 4.83
N PHE A 298 19.24 -0.64 5.03
CA PHE A 298 18.68 -0.77 6.37
C PHE A 298 17.72 -1.96 6.47
N THR A 299 17.60 -2.48 7.70
CA THR A 299 16.70 -3.59 8.03
C THR A 299 15.63 -3.12 9.00
N LEU A 300 14.38 -3.51 8.73
CA LEU A 300 13.26 -3.33 9.62
C LEU A 300 12.79 -4.70 10.10
N GLU A 301 12.95 -4.95 11.39
CA GLU A 301 12.44 -6.16 12.04
C GLU A 301 10.91 -6.05 12.19
N HIS A 302 10.20 -7.11 11.85
CA HIS A 302 8.75 -7.15 11.99
C HIS A 302 8.40 -7.56 13.41
N SER A 303 7.53 -6.79 14.07
CA SER A 303 7.10 -7.03 15.45
C SER A 303 6.11 -8.20 15.61
N GLY A 304 5.98 -9.05 14.59
CA GLY A 304 5.00 -10.14 14.50
C GLY A 304 3.67 -9.70 13.87
N ARG A 305 2.98 -10.67 13.24
CA ARG A 305 1.73 -10.49 12.50
C ARG A 305 0.59 -10.04 13.42
N GLN A 306 0.33 -8.73 13.46
CA GLN A 306 -0.80 -8.14 14.14
C GLN A 306 -2.11 -8.78 13.67
N ARG A 307 -3.07 -8.95 14.59
CA ARG A 307 -4.40 -9.47 14.27
C ARG A 307 -5.14 -8.45 13.41
N ARG A 308 -5.71 -8.87 12.27
CA ARG A 308 -6.68 -8.03 11.56
C ARG A 308 -7.87 -7.76 12.48
N GLY A 309 -8.40 -6.54 12.39
CA GLY A 309 -9.70 -6.22 12.97
C GLY A 309 -10.77 -7.17 12.42
N ILE A 310 -11.59 -7.72 13.30
CA ILE A 310 -12.71 -8.59 12.90
C ILE A 310 -13.78 -7.68 12.27
N PRO A 311 -14.31 -8.02 11.07
CA PRO A 311 -15.37 -7.25 10.42
C PRO A 311 -16.53 -6.99 11.38
N VAL A 312 -17.10 -5.79 11.35
CA VAL A 312 -18.16 -5.39 12.29
C VAL A 312 -19.35 -6.36 12.28
N GLY A 313 -19.66 -6.95 11.12
CA GLY A 313 -20.70 -7.96 10.98
C GLY A 313 -20.44 -9.27 11.72
N PHE A 314 -19.19 -9.62 12.01
CA PHE A 314 -18.77 -10.90 12.58
C PHE A 314 -18.15 -10.81 13.99
N VAL A 315 -18.20 -9.64 14.64
CA VAL A 315 -17.56 -9.43 15.96
C VAL A 315 -18.07 -10.37 17.05
N ASN A 316 -19.34 -10.76 16.95
CA ASN A 316 -20.04 -11.64 17.91
C ASN A 316 -20.00 -13.12 17.53
N GLU A 317 -19.38 -13.47 16.40
CA GLU A 317 -19.23 -14.87 15.97
C GLU A 317 -18.14 -15.57 16.79
N GLU A 318 -18.17 -16.91 16.77
CA GLU A 318 -17.26 -17.75 17.54
C GLU A 318 -15.80 -17.54 17.11
N LYS A 319 -14.91 -17.24 18.06
CA LYS A 319 -13.47 -17.05 17.84
C LYS A 319 -12.71 -18.30 18.24
N LEU A 320 -12.00 -18.90 17.29
CA LEU A 320 -11.22 -20.12 17.49
C LEU A 320 -9.73 -19.79 17.43
N SER A 321 -9.02 -20.09 18.51
CA SER A 321 -7.55 -19.98 18.55
C SER A 321 -6.93 -21.35 18.32
N PHE A 322 -5.94 -21.41 17.44
CA PHE A 322 -5.25 -22.63 17.08
C PHE A 322 -3.75 -22.48 17.32
N ALA A 323 -3.14 -23.43 18.03
CA ALA A 323 -1.69 -23.55 18.11
C ALA A 323 -1.11 -24.06 16.78
N SER A 324 0.21 -23.90 16.59
CA SER A 324 0.90 -24.46 15.42
C SER A 324 0.75 -25.99 15.37
N GLY A 325 0.59 -26.53 14.16
CA GLY A 325 0.43 -27.96 13.87
C GLY A 325 -0.99 -28.51 14.02
N GLN A 326 -1.97 -27.72 14.44
CA GLN A 326 -3.34 -28.18 14.63
C GLN A 326 -4.10 -28.30 13.31
N VAL A 327 -4.99 -29.29 13.22
CA VAL A 327 -5.91 -29.43 12.08
C VAL A 327 -7.11 -28.52 12.31
N VAL A 328 -7.36 -27.61 11.37
CA VAL A 328 -8.54 -26.73 11.41
C VAL A 328 -9.78 -27.50 10.93
N PHE A 329 -9.67 -28.17 9.78
CA PHE A 329 -10.66 -29.12 9.27
C PHE A 329 -10.01 -30.11 8.30
N LYS A 330 -10.65 -31.27 8.11
CA LYS A 330 -10.17 -32.35 7.25
C LYS A 330 -10.78 -32.26 5.84
N GLU A 331 -10.09 -32.83 4.86
CA GLU A 331 -10.64 -33.03 3.52
C GLU A 331 -11.90 -33.91 3.60
N ASN A 332 -12.91 -33.61 2.79
CA ASN A 332 -14.22 -34.27 2.74
C ASN A 332 -15.09 -34.15 4.00
N GLU A 333 -14.64 -33.43 5.03
CA GLU A 333 -15.45 -33.12 6.21
C GLU A 333 -16.69 -32.32 5.80
N GLU A 334 -17.85 -32.66 6.37
CA GLU A 334 -19.08 -31.95 6.11
C GLU A 334 -19.14 -30.67 6.94
N SER A 335 -19.28 -29.52 6.28
CA SER A 335 -19.34 -28.23 6.93
C SER A 335 -19.91 -27.15 6.02
N ASP A 336 -20.89 -26.42 6.56
CA ASP A 336 -21.51 -25.23 6.00
C ASP A 336 -20.92 -23.92 6.59
N HIS A 337 -19.76 -24.02 7.26
CA HIS A 337 -19.12 -22.87 7.90
C HIS A 337 -18.00 -22.30 7.03
N LEU A 338 -17.92 -20.97 7.03
CA LEU A 338 -16.80 -20.19 6.51
C LEU A 338 -15.96 -19.71 7.69
N PHE A 339 -14.66 -19.54 7.50
CA PHE A 339 -13.83 -18.88 8.51
C PHE A 339 -13.24 -17.59 7.96
N PHE A 340 -13.34 -16.51 8.73
CA PHE A 340 -12.55 -15.31 8.51
C PHE A 340 -11.19 -15.45 9.19
N ILE A 341 -10.12 -15.13 8.46
CA ILE A 341 -8.74 -15.30 8.90
C ILE A 341 -8.26 -14.01 9.59
N ALA A 342 -8.39 -13.96 10.92
CA ALA A 342 -7.97 -12.80 11.69
C ALA A 342 -6.45 -12.75 11.90
N SER A 343 -5.81 -13.91 12.12
CA SER A 343 -4.35 -14.06 12.19
C SER A 343 -3.91 -15.49 11.92
N GLY A 344 -2.59 -15.68 11.79
CA GLY A 344 -1.96 -16.98 11.63
C GLY A 344 -1.63 -17.34 10.19
N ARG A 345 -1.16 -18.57 10.01
CA ARG A 345 -0.74 -19.11 8.71
C ARG A 345 -1.21 -20.54 8.61
N TYR A 346 -1.80 -20.89 7.48
CA TYR A 346 -2.52 -22.15 7.33
C TYR A 346 -2.08 -22.89 6.06
N GLY A 347 -1.55 -24.09 6.19
CA GLY A 347 -1.21 -24.94 5.06
C GLY A 347 -2.45 -25.63 4.51
N VAL A 348 -2.59 -25.65 3.19
CA VAL A 348 -3.70 -26.31 2.47
C VAL A 348 -3.19 -27.56 1.77
N PHE A 349 -3.82 -28.70 2.04
CA PHE A 349 -3.41 -30.02 1.55
C PHE A 349 -4.57 -30.73 0.87
N ARG A 350 -4.36 -31.25 -0.33
CA ARG A 350 -5.34 -32.07 -1.05
C ARG A 350 -4.68 -33.36 -1.48
N ASN A 351 -5.30 -34.51 -1.18
CA ASN A 351 -4.67 -35.83 -1.36
C ASN A 351 -3.25 -35.89 -0.74
N ASP A 352 -3.09 -35.29 0.44
CA ASP A 352 -1.81 -35.12 1.17
C ASP A 352 -0.69 -34.33 0.45
N HIS A 353 -0.95 -33.79 -0.73
CA HIS A 353 -0.06 -32.85 -1.39
C HIS A 353 -0.39 -31.41 -0.97
N ARG A 354 0.63 -30.63 -0.63
CA ARG A 354 0.48 -29.21 -0.32
C ARG A 354 0.12 -28.47 -1.60
N VAL A 355 -1.04 -27.81 -1.60
CA VAL A 355 -1.56 -27.05 -2.75
C VAL A 355 -1.48 -25.54 -2.54
N GLY A 356 -1.22 -25.07 -1.32
CA GLY A 356 -1.05 -23.66 -1.04
C GLY A 356 -0.94 -23.31 0.44
N THR A 357 -0.91 -22.01 0.71
CA THR A 357 -0.93 -21.40 2.05
C THR A 357 -2.05 -20.38 2.10
N LEU A 358 -2.72 -20.26 3.23
CA LEU A 358 -3.68 -19.19 3.53
C LEU A 358 -3.17 -18.32 4.67
N THR A 359 -3.44 -17.02 4.57
CA THR A 359 -3.02 -15.95 5.47
C THR A 359 -4.15 -14.94 5.66
N PRO A 360 -4.03 -13.92 6.53
CA PRO A 360 -5.04 -12.88 6.64
C PRO A 360 -5.32 -12.13 5.32
N ALA A 361 -4.39 -12.14 4.36
CA ALA A 361 -4.58 -11.57 3.03
C ALA A 361 -5.63 -12.33 2.18
N ASP A 362 -5.85 -13.61 2.44
CA ASP A 362 -6.88 -14.43 1.77
C ASP A 362 -8.29 -14.15 2.29
N ILE A 363 -8.38 -13.51 3.46
CA ILE A 363 -9.59 -13.03 4.14
C ILE A 363 -10.48 -14.16 4.66
N PHE A 364 -10.85 -15.10 3.80
CA PHE A 364 -11.72 -16.22 4.10
C PHE A 364 -11.08 -17.55 3.72
N MET A 365 -11.42 -18.60 4.48
CA MET A 365 -11.15 -19.99 4.11
C MET A 365 -12.39 -20.86 4.24
N GLY A 366 -12.46 -21.90 3.41
CA GLY A 366 -13.59 -22.82 3.42
C GLY A 366 -14.81 -22.31 2.66
N GLU A 367 -14.61 -21.30 1.82
CA GLU A 367 -15.63 -20.68 0.98
C GLU A 367 -16.27 -21.68 0.01
N MET A 368 -15.50 -22.67 -0.45
CA MET A 368 -16.01 -23.68 -1.38
C MET A 368 -17.06 -24.58 -0.74
N SER A 369 -16.83 -25.10 0.47
CA SER A 369 -17.82 -25.97 1.11
C SER A 369 -19.05 -25.15 1.54
N PHE A 370 -18.82 -23.93 1.99
CA PHE A 370 -19.87 -22.97 2.37
C PHE A 370 -20.84 -22.65 1.21
N LEU A 371 -20.30 -22.43 0.01
CA LEU A 371 -21.09 -22.09 -1.19
C LEU A 371 -21.61 -23.30 -1.96
N MET A 372 -20.89 -24.42 -1.95
CA MET A 372 -21.17 -25.61 -2.77
C MET A 372 -21.77 -26.75 -1.92
N ASN A 373 -21.39 -28.00 -2.19
CA ASN A 373 -21.99 -29.23 -1.65
C ASN A 373 -21.60 -29.55 -0.19
N HIS A 374 -21.38 -28.52 0.64
CA HIS A 374 -21.09 -28.63 2.08
C HIS A 374 -19.94 -29.57 2.46
N ARG A 375 -18.99 -29.87 1.55
CA ARG A 375 -17.81 -30.71 1.82
C ARG A 375 -16.52 -29.94 1.60
N ARG A 376 -15.57 -30.09 2.52
CA ARG A 376 -14.24 -29.49 2.42
C ARG A 376 -13.46 -30.10 1.25
N SER A 377 -12.96 -29.24 0.36
CA SER A 377 -12.18 -29.66 -0.83
C SER A 377 -10.71 -29.99 -0.54
N ALA A 378 -10.23 -29.65 0.65
CA ALA A 378 -8.86 -29.84 1.12
C ALA A 378 -8.82 -29.88 2.65
N ARG A 379 -7.77 -30.49 3.20
CA ARG A 379 -7.39 -30.40 4.61
C ARG A 379 -6.65 -29.09 4.86
N VAL A 380 -6.91 -28.45 5.99
CA VAL A 380 -6.22 -27.23 6.42
C VAL A 380 -5.61 -27.41 7.81
N THR A 381 -4.36 -27.00 7.97
CA THR A 381 -3.63 -27.07 9.25
C THR A 381 -2.95 -25.74 9.57
N THR A 382 -2.85 -25.36 10.83
CA THR A 382 -2.05 -24.21 11.26
C THR A 382 -0.56 -24.51 11.12
N GLU A 383 0.17 -23.66 10.42
CA GLU A 383 1.64 -23.64 10.38
C GLU A 383 2.19 -22.73 11.50
N GLN A 384 1.42 -21.70 11.87
CA GLN A 384 1.70 -20.77 12.96
C GLN A 384 0.44 -20.60 13.82
N GLU A 385 0.60 -20.12 15.06
CA GLU A 385 -0.54 -19.79 15.91
C GLU A 385 -1.48 -18.83 15.17
N GLY A 386 -2.78 -19.13 15.21
CA GLY A 386 -3.78 -18.46 14.41
C GLY A 386 -5.09 -18.22 15.13
N LEU A 387 -5.79 -17.18 14.70
CA LEU A 387 -7.13 -16.84 15.15
C LEU A 387 -8.06 -16.85 13.95
N LEU A 388 -9.11 -17.66 14.04
CA LEU A 388 -10.20 -17.73 13.07
C LEU A 388 -11.50 -17.26 13.69
N VAL A 389 -12.34 -16.61 12.90
CA VAL A 389 -13.74 -16.35 13.26
C VAL A 389 -14.61 -17.30 12.47
N LYS A 390 -15.30 -18.21 13.15
CA LYS A 390 -16.14 -19.25 12.57
C LYS A 390 -17.53 -18.69 12.31
N ILE A 391 -17.95 -18.69 11.04
CA ILE A 391 -19.16 -18.04 10.57
C ILE A 391 -20.06 -19.10 9.92
N SER A 392 -21.26 -19.28 10.47
CA SER A 392 -22.26 -20.18 9.87
C SER A 392 -22.91 -19.56 8.62
N LYS A 393 -23.53 -20.39 7.78
CA LYS A 393 -24.30 -19.92 6.61
C LYS A 393 -25.41 -18.94 6.99
N GLN A 394 -26.11 -19.21 8.09
CA GLN A 394 -27.17 -18.34 8.59
C GLN A 394 -26.61 -16.99 9.08
N ALA A 395 -25.52 -17.00 9.85
CA ALA A 395 -24.86 -15.77 10.30
C ALA A 395 -24.40 -14.92 9.12
N PHE A 396 -23.73 -15.54 8.15
CA PHE A 396 -23.26 -14.84 6.95
C PHE A 396 -24.41 -14.21 6.14
N VAL A 397 -25.51 -14.95 5.91
CA VAL A 397 -26.69 -14.42 5.21
C VAL A 397 -27.32 -13.27 6.00
N SER A 398 -27.41 -13.37 7.33
CA SER A 398 -27.90 -12.28 8.19
C SER A 398 -27.02 -11.03 8.07
N VAL A 399 -25.70 -11.21 8.05
CA VAL A 399 -24.75 -10.12 7.87
C VAL A 399 -24.88 -9.49 6.50
N ILE A 400 -25.02 -10.26 5.41
CA ILE A 400 -25.24 -9.69 4.06
C ILE A 400 -26.52 -8.86 4.01
N LYS A 401 -27.62 -9.30 4.65
CA LYS A 401 -28.86 -8.52 4.69
C LYS A 401 -28.67 -7.15 5.34
N ARG A 402 -27.77 -7.06 6.33
CA ARG A 402 -27.46 -5.81 7.05
C ARG A 402 -26.33 -5.01 6.40
N TYR A 403 -25.38 -5.68 5.76
CA TYR A 403 -24.18 -5.15 5.14
C TYR A 403 -24.00 -5.76 3.73
N PRO A 404 -24.78 -5.30 2.73
CA PRO A 404 -24.83 -5.94 1.40
C PRO A 404 -23.47 -6.00 0.68
N HIS A 405 -22.60 -5.03 0.95
CA HIS A 405 -21.26 -4.94 0.39
C HIS A 405 -20.37 -6.14 0.76
N TYR A 406 -20.64 -6.88 1.84
CA TYR A 406 -19.89 -8.11 2.17
C TYR A 406 -20.10 -9.20 1.10
N GLY A 407 -21.32 -9.30 0.58
CA GLY A 407 -21.65 -10.26 -0.47
C GLY A 407 -20.97 -9.90 -1.80
N ILE A 408 -20.94 -8.61 -2.14
CA ILE A 408 -20.24 -8.09 -3.33
C ILE A 408 -18.73 -8.31 -3.19
N TYR A 409 -18.17 -8.02 -2.02
CA TYR A 409 -16.77 -8.22 -1.71
C TYR A 409 -16.35 -9.69 -1.87
N LEU A 410 -17.11 -10.63 -1.26
CA LEU A 410 -16.87 -12.06 -1.44
C LEU A 410 -16.97 -12.47 -2.92
N SER A 411 -17.99 -11.98 -3.63
CA SER A 411 -18.19 -12.29 -5.05
C SER A 411 -17.01 -11.83 -5.91
N LYS A 412 -16.46 -10.63 -5.64
CA LYS A 412 -15.27 -10.12 -6.34
C LYS A 412 -14.03 -10.96 -6.06
N ILE A 413 -13.81 -11.35 -4.81
CA ILE A 413 -12.67 -12.22 -4.46
C ILE A 413 -12.75 -13.54 -5.22
N LEU A 414 -13.93 -14.17 -5.25
CA LEU A 414 -14.13 -15.43 -5.94
C LEU A 414 -13.94 -15.29 -7.45
N ALA A 415 -14.50 -14.24 -8.05
CA ALA A 415 -14.33 -13.95 -9.47
C ALA A 415 -12.86 -13.75 -9.83
N GLN A 416 -12.09 -13.06 -8.99
CA GLN A 416 -10.66 -12.86 -9.19
C GLN A 416 -9.87 -14.17 -9.02
N LYS A 417 -10.17 -14.98 -7.99
CA LYS A 417 -9.55 -16.31 -7.82
C LYS A 417 -9.83 -17.21 -9.05
N LEU A 418 -11.03 -17.15 -9.60
CA LEU A 418 -11.43 -17.92 -10.79
C LEU A 418 -10.69 -17.45 -12.05
N ALA A 419 -10.68 -16.14 -12.32
CA ALA A 419 -9.98 -15.56 -13.47
C ALA A 419 -8.51 -16.00 -13.52
N ARG A 420 -7.82 -15.96 -12.36
CA ARG A 420 -6.43 -16.40 -12.22
C ARG A 420 -6.21 -17.89 -12.44
N THR A 421 -7.13 -18.72 -11.94
CA THR A 421 -7.05 -20.17 -12.15
C THR A 421 -7.09 -20.48 -13.65
N ASN A 422 -7.94 -19.76 -14.40
CA ASN A 422 -8.04 -19.92 -15.85
C ASN A 422 -6.80 -19.41 -16.61
N GLU A 423 -6.17 -18.31 -16.17
CA GLU A 423 -4.92 -17.81 -16.75
C GLU A 423 -3.76 -18.80 -16.56
N THR A 424 -3.65 -19.40 -15.38
CA THR A 424 -2.58 -20.37 -15.05
C THR A 424 -2.73 -21.69 -15.83
N VAL A 425 -3.98 -22.13 -16.04
CA VAL A 425 -4.30 -23.32 -16.85
C VAL A 425 -4.09 -23.05 -18.35
N SER A 426 -4.37 -21.82 -18.82
CA SER A 426 -4.17 -21.45 -20.23
C SER A 426 -2.68 -21.31 -20.58
N GLY A 427 -1.84 -20.83 -19.64
CA GLY A 427 -0.38 -20.76 -19.82
C GLY A 427 0.33 -22.13 -19.83
N SER A 428 -0.26 -23.16 -19.21
CA SER A 428 0.27 -24.54 -19.20
C SER A 428 -0.21 -25.39 -20.38
N ALA A 429 -1.24 -24.97 -21.11
CA ALA A 429 -1.75 -25.65 -22.31
C ALA A 429 -1.05 -25.21 -23.62
N GLY A 430 -0.11 -24.27 -23.56
CA GLY A 430 0.59 -23.68 -24.71
C GLY A 430 1.97 -24.27 -25.03
N SER A 431 2.11 -25.60 -25.13
CA SER A 431 3.06 -26.23 -26.07
C SER A 431 2.83 -27.74 -26.16
N PRO A 432 2.15 -28.19 -27.23
CA PRO A 432 2.57 -29.44 -27.84
C PRO A 432 2.41 -29.39 -29.36
N ALA A 433 3.48 -29.10 -30.11
CA ALA A 433 3.71 -29.65 -31.45
C ALA A 433 5.03 -29.11 -32.02
N GLU A 434 6.13 -29.84 -31.79
CA GLU A 434 7.19 -30.02 -32.79
C GLU A 434 8.02 -31.26 -32.39
N ARG A 435 7.39 -32.42 -32.58
CA ARG A 435 8.09 -33.70 -32.75
C ARG A 435 7.40 -34.43 -33.89
N SER A 436 7.94 -34.27 -35.09
CA SER A 436 8.08 -35.29 -36.16
C SER A 436 8.08 -34.62 -37.54
N LEU A 437 9.27 -34.37 -38.09
CA LEU A 437 9.84 -35.10 -39.24
C LEU A 437 11.27 -34.62 -39.49
#